data_AF-A0A2K0T3T1-F1
#
_entry.id   AF-A0A2K0T3T1-F1
#
_cell.length_a   1.000
_cell.length_b   1.000
_cell.length_c   1.000
_cell.angle_alpha   90.00
_cell.angle_beta   90.00
_cell.angle_gamma   90.00
#
_symmetry.space_group_name_H-M   'P 1'
#
loop_
_entity.id
_entity.type
_entity.pdbx_description
1 polymer ?
#
loop_
_entity_poly.entity_id
_entity_poly.type
_entity_poly.pdbx_seq_one_letter_code
_entity_poly.pdbx_strand_id
1 'polypeptide(L)'
;MTMKVPSRISLSVPRALPRPQPQQIRPFHQSIPRTANVAPIVGTGPPPEPPTPAVRNATERLERRRKHAELLKTAKEIRSAQEGKANPGAARRFWKEVSVREVDGALQVHLDARPLRHPHTKEIIRVPLSKPNLASALALEWDILTSAQQATKQHLIPLTSLVCRALDIIDDDAAPSIPESAKIRSGIAQTVLRYLDTDSLLCWAPPAGPHDRRNDAGEDLRHVQKKAAQETVSFLTTHVWPGITIEPVLDGHSIMPKQQAEGVREVVQGWVMGLDAWEIAGLERAVLAGKSFVAAARVVAEWSEGPVGTGRVVQAGHFGAEDASEATGLEVAWQAEQWGEVEDTHDVNQEDVIRQLGSVVLLVSGTGKQPY
;
A
#
# COMPACT_ATOMS: atom_id res chain seq x y z
N MET A 1 4.11 -31.79 -105.51
CA MET A 1 4.07 -31.08 -104.22
C MET A 1 2.82 -30.22 -104.19
N THR A 2 1.81 -30.63 -103.43
CA THR A 2 0.48 -30.00 -103.39
C THR A 2 0.19 -29.56 -101.96
N MET A 3 0.07 -28.24 -101.76
CA MET A 3 -0.22 -27.60 -100.47
C MET A 3 -1.67 -27.86 -100.04
N LYS A 4 -1.86 -28.34 -98.81
CA LYS A 4 -3.16 -28.43 -98.13
C LYS A 4 -3.36 -27.20 -97.24
N VAL A 5 -4.49 -26.51 -97.42
CA VAL A 5 -4.97 -25.42 -96.56
C VAL A 5 -5.72 -26.02 -95.37
N PRO A 6 -5.52 -25.54 -94.12
CA PRO A 6 -6.10 -26.13 -92.92
C PRO A 6 -7.54 -25.70 -92.66
N SER A 7 -8.28 -26.63 -92.06
CA SER A 7 -9.70 -26.60 -91.69
C SER A 7 -9.99 -25.68 -90.50
N ARG A 8 -11.15 -24.99 -90.59
CA ARG A 8 -11.72 -24.15 -89.52
C ARG A 8 -12.22 -25.04 -88.37
N ILE A 9 -11.72 -24.78 -87.17
CA ILE A 9 -12.21 -25.38 -85.92
C ILE A 9 -13.23 -24.42 -85.30
N SER A 10 -14.44 -24.92 -85.08
CA SER A 10 -15.54 -24.25 -84.40
C SER A 10 -15.27 -24.17 -82.89
N LEU A 11 -15.32 -22.96 -82.34
CA LEU A 11 -15.24 -22.70 -80.90
C LEU A 11 -16.56 -23.07 -80.23
N SER A 12 -16.57 -24.18 -79.49
CA SER A 12 -17.64 -24.51 -78.55
C SER A 12 -17.35 -23.89 -77.18
N VAL A 13 -18.29 -23.12 -76.66
CA VAL A 13 -18.23 -22.50 -75.34
C VAL A 13 -18.62 -23.53 -74.27
N PRO A 14 -17.75 -23.89 -73.31
CA PRO A 14 -18.17 -24.70 -72.17
C PRO A 14 -18.93 -23.84 -71.14
N ARG A 15 -20.22 -24.12 -71.08
CA ARG A 15 -21.17 -24.11 -69.94
C ARG A 15 -20.64 -23.63 -68.57
N ALA A 16 -21.21 -22.51 -68.12
CA ALA A 16 -21.55 -22.08 -66.76
C ALA A 16 -20.61 -22.48 -65.60
N LEU A 17 -19.87 -21.49 -65.08
CA LEU A 17 -19.22 -21.53 -63.77
C LEU A 17 -20.26 -21.63 -62.64
N PRO A 18 -20.00 -22.39 -61.55
CA PRO A 18 -20.92 -22.51 -60.43
C PRO A 18 -21.07 -21.18 -59.68
N ARG A 19 -22.32 -20.81 -59.41
CA ARG A 19 -22.71 -19.64 -58.59
C ARG A 19 -22.08 -19.77 -57.18
N PRO A 20 -21.42 -18.74 -56.63
CA PRO A 20 -20.96 -18.79 -55.25
C PRO A 20 -22.17 -18.87 -54.31
N GLN A 21 -22.15 -19.85 -53.40
CA GLN A 21 -23.16 -19.94 -52.34
C GLN A 21 -23.00 -18.74 -51.39
N PRO A 22 -24.10 -18.10 -50.93
CA PRO A 22 -24.01 -17.02 -49.97
C PRO A 22 -23.46 -17.56 -48.64
N GLN A 23 -22.32 -17.04 -48.21
CA GLN A 23 -21.76 -17.30 -46.89
C GLN A 23 -22.77 -16.83 -45.83
N GLN A 24 -23.28 -17.75 -45.03
CA GLN A 24 -24.10 -17.42 -43.86
C GLN A 24 -23.18 -16.84 -42.78
N ILE A 25 -23.09 -15.51 -42.73
CA ILE A 25 -22.47 -14.80 -41.61
C ILE A 25 -23.43 -14.93 -40.42
N ARG A 26 -23.11 -15.83 -39.47
CA ARG A 26 -23.79 -15.88 -38.18
C ARG A 26 -23.10 -14.90 -37.22
N PRO A 27 -23.78 -13.86 -36.72
CA PRO A 27 -23.20 -12.98 -35.72
C PRO A 27 -23.02 -13.72 -34.39
N PHE A 28 -21.88 -13.51 -33.72
CA PHE A 28 -21.52 -14.13 -32.43
C PHE A 28 -22.26 -13.55 -31.21
N HIS A 29 -23.27 -12.71 -31.40
CA HIS A 29 -23.97 -12.04 -30.30
C HIS A 29 -25.49 -12.23 -30.42
N GLN A 30 -26.13 -12.71 -29.34
CA GLN A 30 -27.57 -12.92 -29.24
C GLN A 30 -28.33 -11.70 -28.66
N SER A 31 -27.68 -10.54 -28.53
CA SER A 31 -28.32 -9.33 -28.00
C SER A 31 -28.87 -8.44 -29.12
N ILE A 32 -30.14 -8.07 -29.00
CA ILE A 32 -30.78 -7.07 -29.87
C ILE A 32 -30.02 -5.75 -29.72
N PRO A 33 -29.58 -5.08 -30.81
CA PRO A 33 -28.96 -3.78 -30.72
C PRO A 33 -29.97 -2.77 -30.16
N ARG A 34 -29.69 -2.25 -28.97
CA ARG A 34 -30.44 -1.13 -28.38
C ARG A 34 -29.73 0.17 -28.73
N THR A 35 -30.49 1.18 -29.12
CA THR A 35 -30.00 2.55 -29.26
C THR A 35 -29.63 3.12 -27.88
N ALA A 36 -28.60 3.96 -27.83
CA ALA A 36 -28.18 4.61 -26.60
C ALA A 36 -29.33 5.48 -26.04
N ASN A 37 -29.71 5.23 -24.80
CA ASN A 37 -30.71 6.04 -24.09
C ASN A 37 -29.99 7.26 -23.49
N VAL A 38 -30.10 8.41 -24.14
CA VAL A 38 -29.54 9.68 -23.63
C VAL A 38 -30.51 10.22 -22.58
N ALA A 39 -30.09 10.24 -21.31
CA ALA A 39 -30.88 10.83 -20.25
C ALA A 39 -31.08 12.35 -20.53
N PRO A 40 -32.30 12.90 -20.46
CA PRO A 40 -32.60 14.28 -20.85
C PRO A 40 -32.18 15.34 -19.80
N ILE A 41 -31.23 15.02 -18.91
CA ILE A 41 -30.69 15.98 -17.93
C ILE A 41 -29.20 16.15 -18.21
N VAL A 42 -28.91 17.02 -19.18
CA VAL A 42 -27.68 17.78 -19.20
C VAL A 42 -28.14 19.23 -19.33
N GLY A 43 -28.04 19.99 -18.24
CA GLY A 43 -28.43 21.39 -18.22
C GLY A 43 -27.71 22.14 -19.32
N THR A 44 -28.46 22.93 -20.09
CA THR A 44 -27.93 23.90 -21.06
C THR A 44 -27.35 25.09 -20.29
N GLY A 45 -26.26 24.85 -19.57
CA GLY A 45 -25.39 25.88 -19.03
C GLY A 45 -24.08 25.88 -19.81
N PRO A 46 -23.34 26.99 -19.84
CA PRO A 46 -21.94 26.94 -20.26
C PRO A 46 -21.23 25.82 -19.47
N PRO A 47 -20.31 25.08 -20.11
CA PRO A 47 -19.54 24.06 -19.41
C PRO A 47 -18.94 24.68 -18.15
N PRO A 48 -18.99 23.96 -17.00
CA PRO A 48 -18.37 24.46 -15.78
C PRO A 48 -16.91 24.80 -16.08
N GLU A 49 -16.43 25.90 -15.50
CA GLU A 49 -15.03 26.28 -15.67
C GLU A 49 -14.13 25.10 -15.27
N PRO A 50 -13.05 24.85 -16.03
CA PRO A 50 -12.12 23.77 -15.72
C PRO A 50 -11.65 23.91 -14.27
N PRO A 51 -11.64 22.83 -13.49
CA PRO A 51 -11.25 22.88 -12.09
C PRO A 51 -9.83 23.45 -12.01
N THR A 52 -9.70 24.59 -11.35
CA THR A 52 -8.39 25.15 -11.03
C THR A 52 -7.75 24.25 -9.98
N PRO A 53 -6.44 23.92 -10.11
CA PRO A 53 -5.75 23.15 -9.09
C PRO A 53 -5.87 23.89 -7.77
N ALA A 54 -6.70 23.38 -6.87
CA ALA A 54 -6.88 23.98 -5.57
C ALA A 54 -5.53 24.00 -4.87
N VAL A 55 -5.07 25.19 -4.47
CA VAL A 55 -3.93 25.32 -3.56
C VAL A 55 -4.26 24.45 -2.34
N ARG A 56 -3.47 23.41 -2.15
CA ARG A 56 -3.70 22.34 -1.17
C ARG A 56 -3.43 22.88 0.25
N ASN A 57 -4.32 23.75 0.75
CA ASN A 57 -4.26 24.23 2.13
C ASN A 57 -4.76 23.12 3.08
N ALA A 58 -3.82 22.41 3.70
CA ALA A 58 -4.10 21.31 4.63
C ALA A 58 -5.04 21.75 5.78
N THR A 59 -4.92 22.99 6.22
CA THR A 59 -5.74 23.61 7.29
C THR A 59 -7.22 23.72 6.91
N GLU A 60 -7.54 24.16 5.69
CA GLU A 60 -8.93 24.26 5.22
C GLU A 60 -9.60 22.89 5.06
N ARG A 61 -8.85 21.86 4.63
CA ARG A 61 -9.37 20.48 4.54
C ARG A 61 -9.70 19.94 5.94
N LEU A 62 -8.84 20.20 6.92
CA LEU A 62 -9.07 19.81 8.31
C LEU A 62 -10.30 20.50 8.91
N GLU A 63 -10.47 21.80 8.68
CA GLU A 63 -11.65 22.55 9.15
C GLU A 63 -12.95 22.09 8.50
N ARG A 64 -12.95 21.83 7.18
CA ARG A 64 -14.12 21.28 6.49
C ARG A 64 -14.48 19.90 7.02
N ARG A 65 -13.50 19.01 7.21
CA ARG A 65 -13.72 17.68 7.80
C ARG A 65 -14.27 17.77 9.22
N ARG A 66 -13.78 18.71 10.03
CA ARG A 66 -14.27 18.94 11.41
C ARG A 66 -15.72 19.41 11.41
N LYS A 67 -16.07 20.40 10.57
CA LYS A 67 -17.46 20.88 10.41
C LYS A 67 -18.39 19.80 9.88
N HIS A 68 -17.96 19.01 8.90
CA HIS A 68 -18.73 17.86 8.41
C HIS A 68 -18.94 16.79 9.48
N ALA A 69 -17.92 16.50 10.29
CA ALA A 69 -18.04 15.55 11.39
C ALA A 69 -19.01 16.03 12.48
N GLU A 70 -19.01 17.33 12.79
CA GLU A 70 -19.93 17.96 13.74
C GLU A 70 -21.38 17.98 13.21
N LEU A 71 -21.57 18.29 11.93
CA LEU A 71 -22.87 18.19 11.24
C LEU A 71 -23.39 16.74 11.18
N LEU A 72 -22.52 15.76 10.97
CA LEU A 72 -22.90 14.34 11.00
C LEU A 72 -23.22 13.86 12.41
N LYS A 73 -22.55 14.37 13.44
CA LYS A 73 -22.89 14.11 14.85
C LYS A 73 -24.27 14.66 15.18
N THR A 74 -24.52 15.93 14.88
CA THR A 74 -25.83 16.56 15.13
C THR A 74 -26.94 15.90 14.33
N ALA A 75 -26.72 15.55 13.06
CA ALA A 75 -27.69 14.82 12.24
C ALA A 75 -27.99 13.40 12.78
N LYS A 76 -26.97 12.69 13.31
CA LYS A 76 -27.16 11.39 13.97
C LYS A 76 -27.90 11.53 15.30
N GLU A 77 -27.61 12.56 16.08
CA GLU A 77 -28.30 12.87 17.34
C GLU A 77 -29.79 13.15 17.07
N ILE A 78 -30.09 13.98 16.07
CA ILE A 78 -31.47 14.30 15.65
C ILE A 78 -32.21 13.03 15.17
N ARG A 79 -31.58 12.21 14.32
CA ARG A 79 -32.19 10.95 13.84
C ARG A 79 -32.43 9.96 14.98
N SER A 80 -31.49 9.87 15.91
CA SER A 80 -31.58 8.99 17.08
C SER A 80 -32.65 9.42 18.10
N ALA A 81 -32.98 10.71 18.13
CA ALA A 81 -34.06 11.26 18.93
C ALA A 81 -35.44 11.02 18.30
N GLN A 82 -35.53 10.88 16.97
CA GLN A 82 -36.77 10.58 16.25
C GLN A 82 -37.15 9.09 16.26
N GLU A 83 -36.19 8.18 16.25
CA GLU A 83 -36.42 6.73 16.19
C GLU A 83 -36.51 6.10 17.60
N GLY A 84 -37.63 6.30 18.28
CA GLY A 84 -37.86 5.89 19.67
C GLY A 84 -37.93 4.39 19.99
N LYS A 85 -37.33 3.46 19.23
CA LYS A 85 -37.33 2.01 19.57
C LYS A 85 -36.25 1.21 18.82
N ALA A 86 -35.16 0.87 19.52
CA ALA A 86 -34.37 -0.36 19.40
C ALA A 86 -33.27 -0.34 20.48
N ASN A 87 -32.97 -1.48 21.12
CA ASN A 87 -31.93 -1.60 22.16
C ASN A 87 -30.58 -1.04 21.67
N PRO A 88 -30.11 0.14 22.15
CA PRO A 88 -29.06 0.91 21.47
C PRO A 88 -27.66 0.71 22.05
N GLY A 89 -27.49 -0.16 23.05
CA GLY A 89 -26.29 -0.20 23.90
C GLY A 89 -25.02 -0.75 23.23
N ALA A 90 -25.13 -1.70 22.29
CA ALA A 90 -23.96 -2.35 21.69
C ALA A 90 -23.46 -1.67 20.39
N ALA A 91 -24.30 -0.85 19.76
CA ALA A 91 -23.99 -0.19 18.48
C ALA A 91 -23.50 1.25 18.65
N ARG A 92 -23.69 1.88 19.82
CA ARG A 92 -23.23 3.25 20.10
C ARG A 92 -21.89 3.23 20.83
N ARG A 93 -21.12 4.30 20.69
CA ARG A 93 -19.89 4.51 21.47
C ARG A 93 -20.28 4.49 22.95
N PHE A 94 -19.68 3.60 23.73
CA PHE A 94 -20.00 3.43 25.15
C PHE A 94 -19.02 4.16 26.09
N TRP A 95 -17.99 4.79 25.53
CA TRP A 95 -17.00 5.58 26.25
C TRP A 95 -17.09 7.06 25.89
N LYS A 96 -16.76 7.95 26.81
CA LYS A 96 -16.71 9.40 26.56
C LYS A 96 -15.29 9.88 26.34
N GLU A 97 -14.41 9.53 27.26
CA GLU A 97 -13.03 10.01 27.29
C GLU A 97 -12.05 8.88 26.93
N VAL A 98 -10.97 9.25 26.27
CA VAL A 98 -9.83 8.36 26.02
C VAL A 98 -8.60 9.00 26.62
N SER A 99 -7.86 8.26 27.46
CA SER A 99 -6.68 8.76 28.16
C SER A 99 -5.53 7.76 28.08
N VAL A 100 -4.29 8.25 28.09
CA VAL A 100 -3.10 7.42 28.25
C VAL A 100 -2.68 7.49 29.71
N ARG A 101 -2.42 6.33 30.33
CA ARG A 101 -1.97 6.22 31.72
C ARG A 101 -0.75 5.34 31.79
N GLU A 102 0.20 5.73 32.61
CA GLU A 102 1.30 4.86 33.02
C GLU A 102 0.82 3.95 34.15
N VAL A 103 0.90 2.64 33.94
CA VAL A 103 0.45 1.61 34.88
C VAL A 103 1.44 0.44 34.80
N ASP A 104 2.03 0.09 35.95
CA ASP A 104 2.98 -1.02 36.09
C ASP A 104 4.12 -0.99 35.05
N GLY A 105 4.74 0.18 34.87
CA GLY A 105 5.88 0.35 33.95
C GLY A 105 5.53 0.26 32.46
N ALA A 106 4.25 0.44 32.09
CA ALA A 106 3.79 0.48 30.71
C ALA A 106 2.74 1.57 30.49
N LEU A 107 2.65 2.06 29.27
CA LEU A 107 1.57 2.95 28.82
C LEU A 107 0.36 2.13 28.43
N GLN A 108 -0.79 2.47 29.01
CA GLN A 108 -2.08 1.85 28.72
C GLN A 108 -3.06 2.91 28.24
N VAL A 109 -3.82 2.59 27.20
CA VAL A 109 -4.94 3.42 26.74
C VAL A 109 -6.19 3.03 27.52
N HIS A 110 -6.85 3.99 28.14
CA HIS A 110 -8.10 3.79 28.88
C HIS A 110 -9.27 4.45 28.15
N LEU A 111 -10.36 3.71 28.02
CA LEU A 111 -11.68 4.19 27.63
C LEU A 111 -12.47 4.46 28.91
N ASP A 112 -12.66 5.74 29.24
CA ASP A 112 -13.06 6.23 30.56
C ASP A 112 -12.14 5.65 31.66
N ALA A 113 -12.65 4.72 32.47
CA ALA A 113 -11.90 4.04 33.53
C ALA A 113 -11.32 2.69 33.08
N ARG A 114 -11.74 2.14 31.95
CA ARG A 114 -11.44 0.75 31.55
C ARG A 114 -10.24 0.70 30.60
N PRO A 115 -9.24 -0.17 30.86
CA PRO A 115 -8.11 -0.32 29.94
C PRO A 115 -8.56 -0.97 28.64
N LEU A 116 -7.93 -0.55 27.54
CA LEU A 116 -8.09 -1.15 26.22
C LEU A 116 -7.47 -2.56 26.21
N ARG A 117 -8.15 -3.50 25.56
CA ARG A 117 -7.79 -4.91 25.58
C ARG A 117 -7.60 -5.48 24.19
N HIS A 118 -6.71 -6.45 24.10
CA HIS A 118 -6.47 -7.24 22.91
C HIS A 118 -7.77 -7.95 22.46
N PRO A 119 -8.17 -7.89 21.18
CA PRO A 119 -9.44 -8.45 20.72
C PRO A 119 -9.59 -9.94 20.96
N HIS A 120 -8.50 -10.72 20.86
CA HIS A 120 -8.53 -12.18 20.95
C HIS A 120 -8.19 -12.67 22.36
N THR A 121 -7.02 -12.32 22.88
CA THR A 121 -6.50 -12.78 24.18
C THR A 121 -7.19 -12.10 25.38
N LYS A 122 -7.87 -10.95 25.15
CA LYS A 122 -8.52 -10.12 26.19
C LYS A 122 -7.55 -9.51 27.20
N GLU A 123 -6.26 -9.70 27.02
CA GLU A 123 -5.23 -9.06 27.84
C GLU A 123 -5.21 -7.55 27.62
N ILE A 124 -4.67 -6.81 28.59
CA ILE A 124 -4.57 -5.36 28.48
C ILE A 124 -3.45 -5.03 27.50
N ILE A 125 -3.72 -4.11 26.57
CA ILE A 125 -2.68 -3.63 25.65
C ILE A 125 -1.69 -2.78 26.45
N ARG A 126 -0.45 -3.25 26.55
CA ARG A 126 0.65 -2.59 27.25
C ARG A 126 1.68 -2.10 26.22
N VAL A 127 1.83 -0.80 26.10
CA VAL A 127 2.81 -0.15 25.22
C VAL A 127 4.04 0.23 26.05
N PRO A 128 5.28 0.05 25.56
CA PRO A 128 6.48 0.45 26.28
C PRO A 128 6.48 1.95 26.64
N LEU A 129 7.05 2.31 27.80
CA LEU A 129 7.22 3.72 28.22
C LEU A 129 8.04 4.53 27.22
N SER A 130 8.91 3.87 26.47
CA SER A 130 9.72 4.49 25.43
C SER A 130 8.88 4.99 24.25
N LYS A 131 7.62 4.54 24.08
CA LYS A 131 6.76 4.85 22.92
C LYS A 131 5.54 5.74 23.26
N PRO A 132 5.71 6.95 23.82
CA PRO A 132 4.59 7.82 24.17
C PRO A 132 3.78 8.26 22.95
N ASN A 133 4.43 8.52 21.81
CA ASN A 133 3.77 8.93 20.57
C ASN A 133 2.82 7.85 20.05
N LEU A 134 3.22 6.56 20.12
CA LEU A 134 2.38 5.43 19.74
C LEU A 134 1.16 5.33 20.66
N ALA A 135 1.35 5.46 21.98
CA ALA A 135 0.26 5.41 22.94
C ALA A 135 -0.74 6.57 22.74
N SER A 136 -0.25 7.79 22.48
CA SER A 136 -1.10 8.94 22.15
C SER A 136 -1.83 8.74 20.83
N ALA A 137 -1.19 8.18 19.80
CA ALA A 137 -1.82 7.89 18.52
C ALA A 137 -2.92 6.81 18.65
N LEU A 138 -2.70 5.77 19.46
CA LEU A 138 -3.74 4.80 19.82
C LEU A 138 -4.91 5.47 20.55
N ALA A 139 -4.64 6.39 21.48
CA ALA A 139 -5.71 7.11 22.16
C ALA A 139 -6.55 7.94 21.17
N LEU A 140 -5.90 8.63 20.23
CA LEU A 140 -6.59 9.38 19.17
C LEU A 140 -7.40 8.48 18.23
N GLU A 141 -6.86 7.33 17.85
CA GLU A 141 -7.55 6.33 17.04
C GLU A 141 -8.90 5.95 17.66
N TRP A 142 -8.93 5.68 18.97
CA TRP A 142 -10.14 5.35 19.70
C TRP A 142 -11.05 6.54 20.01
N ASP A 143 -10.48 7.74 20.13
CA ASP A 143 -11.26 8.96 20.37
C ASP A 143 -12.04 9.42 19.12
N ILE A 144 -11.56 9.09 17.91
CA ILE A 144 -12.25 9.44 16.66
C ILE A 144 -13.44 8.50 16.38
N LEU A 145 -13.47 7.30 16.98
CA LEU A 145 -14.55 6.35 16.76
C LEU A 145 -15.89 6.91 17.27
N THR A 146 -16.93 6.74 16.45
CA THR A 146 -18.31 7.15 16.74
C THR A 146 -19.18 6.00 17.21
N SER A 147 -18.71 4.75 17.09
CA SER A 147 -19.39 3.57 17.61
C SER A 147 -18.44 2.44 17.98
N ALA A 148 -18.88 1.56 18.88
CA ALA A 148 -18.17 0.33 19.21
C ALA A 148 -18.02 -0.62 18.00
N GLN A 149 -18.97 -0.59 17.06
CA GLN A 149 -18.89 -1.36 15.81
C GLN A 149 -17.77 -0.88 14.89
N GLN A 150 -17.38 0.40 14.95
CA GLN A 150 -16.23 0.86 14.17
C GLN A 150 -14.92 0.26 14.70
N ALA A 151 -14.85 -0.08 15.99
CA ALA A 151 -13.69 -0.77 16.56
C ALA A 151 -13.53 -2.22 16.08
N THR A 152 -14.51 -2.79 15.35
CA THR A 152 -14.33 -4.10 14.70
C THR A 152 -13.82 -3.98 13.26
N LYS A 153 -13.73 -2.76 12.72
CA LYS A 153 -13.28 -2.49 11.35
C LYS A 153 -11.80 -2.17 11.35
N GLN A 154 -10.99 -3.08 10.82
CA GLN A 154 -9.52 -2.95 10.78
C GLN A 154 -9.03 -1.64 10.18
N HIS A 155 -9.69 -1.12 9.13
CA HIS A 155 -9.31 0.14 8.50
C HIS A 155 -9.54 1.38 9.38
N LEU A 156 -10.37 1.28 10.43
CA LEU A 156 -10.62 2.34 11.41
C LEU A 156 -9.79 2.20 12.69
N ILE A 157 -9.16 1.05 12.91
CA ILE A 157 -8.26 0.80 14.03
C ILE A 157 -6.90 0.18 13.58
N PRO A 158 -6.21 0.80 12.60
CA PRO A 158 -4.98 0.25 12.02
C PRO A 158 -3.83 0.13 13.03
N LEU A 159 -3.67 1.08 13.96
CA LEU A 159 -2.62 1.09 14.98
C LEU A 159 -2.92 0.06 16.05
N THR A 160 -4.17 -0.04 16.53
CA THR A 160 -4.55 -1.10 17.48
C THR A 160 -4.25 -2.46 16.90
N SER A 161 -4.64 -2.70 15.64
CA SER A 161 -4.36 -3.97 14.96
C SER A 161 -2.85 -4.26 14.83
N LEU A 162 -2.04 -3.23 14.57
CA LEU A 162 -0.59 -3.35 14.42
C LEU A 162 0.12 -3.59 15.77
N VAL A 163 -0.31 -2.91 16.83
CA VAL A 163 0.21 -3.14 18.20
C VAL A 163 -0.18 -4.52 18.70
N CYS A 164 -1.42 -4.95 18.47
CA CYS A 164 -1.87 -6.31 18.75
C CYS A 164 -0.98 -7.33 18.04
N ARG A 165 -0.67 -7.10 16.75
CA ARG A 165 0.23 -7.96 15.98
C ARG A 165 1.64 -8.05 16.58
N ALA A 166 2.20 -6.94 17.07
CA ALA A 166 3.50 -6.96 17.74
C ALA A 166 3.44 -7.75 19.06
N LEU A 167 2.38 -7.59 19.86
CA LEU A 167 2.19 -8.35 21.10
C LEU A 167 2.04 -9.86 20.83
N ASP A 168 1.27 -10.25 19.82
CA ASP A 168 1.13 -11.66 19.42
C ASP A 168 2.49 -12.29 19.06
N ILE A 169 3.41 -11.51 18.46
CA ILE A 169 4.77 -11.97 18.14
C ILE A 169 5.61 -12.12 19.41
N ILE A 170 5.51 -11.19 20.36
CA ILE A 170 6.19 -11.29 21.67
C ILE A 170 5.75 -12.57 22.39
N ASP A 171 4.45 -12.84 22.42
CA ASP A 171 3.90 -14.00 23.11
C ASP A 171 4.32 -15.32 22.42
N ASP A 172 4.34 -15.37 21.09
CA ASP A 172 4.79 -16.53 20.30
C ASP A 172 6.30 -16.78 20.41
N ASP A 173 7.11 -15.72 20.50
CA ASP A 173 8.56 -15.80 20.71
C ASP A 173 8.92 -16.24 22.14
N ALA A 174 8.11 -15.84 23.13
CA ALA A 174 8.30 -16.20 24.54
C ALA A 174 7.72 -17.59 24.91
N ALA A 175 6.92 -18.18 24.02
CA ALA A 175 6.35 -19.51 24.25
C ALA A 175 7.47 -20.54 24.49
N PRO A 176 7.29 -21.50 25.44
CA PRO A 176 8.28 -22.52 25.73
C PRO A 176 8.71 -23.24 24.44
N SER A 177 10.01 -23.52 24.32
CA SER A 177 10.67 -24.09 23.14
C SER A 177 10.14 -25.48 22.76
N ILE A 178 8.95 -25.49 22.20
CA ILE A 178 8.35 -26.54 21.38
C ILE A 178 8.92 -26.35 19.97
N PRO A 179 9.03 -27.38 19.11
CA PRO A 179 9.51 -27.26 17.73
C PRO A 179 8.81 -26.20 16.85
N GLU A 180 7.75 -25.55 17.36
CA GLU A 180 6.96 -24.49 16.70
C GLU A 180 7.04 -23.10 17.39
N SER A 181 7.92 -22.86 18.37
CA SER A 181 8.14 -21.50 18.90
C SER A 181 8.64 -20.55 17.80
N ALA A 182 8.20 -19.29 17.79
CA ALA A 182 8.50 -18.30 16.74
C ALA A 182 7.91 -18.65 15.34
N LYS A 183 6.75 -19.31 15.31
CA LYS A 183 6.00 -19.62 14.08
C LYS A 183 5.53 -18.38 13.36
N ILE A 184 5.06 -17.37 14.09
CA ILE A 184 4.60 -16.11 13.51
C ILE A 184 5.80 -15.42 12.85
N ARG A 185 6.89 -15.25 13.58
CA ARG A 185 8.15 -14.67 13.08
C ARG A 185 8.66 -15.40 11.83
N SER A 186 8.72 -16.72 11.87
CA SER A 186 9.17 -17.54 10.73
C SER A 186 8.26 -17.38 9.50
N GLY A 187 6.93 -17.30 9.71
CA GLY A 187 5.96 -17.06 8.65
C GLY A 187 6.07 -15.65 8.05
N ILE A 188 6.34 -14.64 8.87
CA ILE A 188 6.63 -13.28 8.43
C ILE A 188 7.90 -13.28 7.59
N ALA A 189 9.00 -13.84 8.11
CA ALA A 189 10.28 -13.91 7.42
C ALA A 189 10.15 -14.57 6.03
N GLN A 190 9.45 -15.70 5.95
CA GLN A 190 9.19 -16.36 4.67
C GLN A 190 8.41 -15.45 3.71
N THR A 191 7.43 -14.71 4.21
CA THR A 191 6.60 -13.81 3.39
C THR A 191 7.38 -12.61 2.89
N VAL A 192 8.12 -11.91 3.76
CA VAL A 192 8.86 -10.71 3.38
C VAL A 192 10.06 -11.03 2.48
N LEU A 193 10.71 -12.19 2.65
CA LEU A 193 11.79 -12.62 1.76
C LEU A 193 11.32 -12.95 0.35
N ARG A 194 10.06 -13.37 0.16
CA ARG A 194 9.49 -13.46 -1.20
C ARG A 194 9.40 -12.10 -1.88
N TYR A 195 9.16 -11.03 -1.12
CA TYR A 195 9.20 -9.68 -1.65
C TYR A 195 10.62 -9.20 -1.95
N LEU A 196 11.66 -9.69 -1.25
CA LEU A 196 13.04 -9.43 -1.67
C LEU A 196 13.34 -10.02 -3.05
N ASP A 197 12.82 -11.23 -3.33
CA ASP A 197 12.98 -11.90 -4.63
C ASP A 197 12.24 -11.19 -5.77
N THR A 198 11.26 -10.33 -5.45
CA THR A 198 10.41 -9.60 -6.39
C THR A 198 10.26 -8.13 -6.01
N ASP A 199 11.32 -7.51 -5.49
CA ASP A 199 11.23 -6.20 -4.87
C ASP A 199 10.88 -5.12 -5.89
N SER A 200 9.80 -4.36 -5.66
CA SER A 200 9.34 -3.35 -6.60
C SER A 200 10.38 -2.25 -6.87
N LEU A 201 11.23 -1.92 -5.90
CA LEU A 201 12.26 -0.89 -6.06
C LEU A 201 13.49 -1.41 -6.83
N LEU A 202 13.67 -2.74 -6.89
CA LEU A 202 14.73 -3.41 -7.64
C LEU A 202 14.25 -3.88 -9.02
N CYS A 203 13.02 -3.56 -9.40
CA CYS A 203 12.47 -3.83 -10.72
C CYS A 203 12.47 -2.54 -11.54
N TRP A 204 13.23 -2.52 -12.63
CA TRP A 204 13.41 -1.32 -13.45
C TRP A 204 12.79 -1.48 -14.83
N ALA A 205 12.25 -0.39 -15.34
CA ALA A 205 11.75 -0.28 -16.69
C ALA A 205 12.87 -0.62 -17.70
N PRO A 206 12.52 -1.14 -18.89
CA PRO A 206 13.49 -1.34 -19.95
C PRO A 206 14.18 -0.04 -20.38
N PRO A 207 15.34 -0.13 -21.05
CA PRO A 207 15.99 1.04 -21.63
C PRO A 207 15.02 1.82 -22.53
N ALA A 208 14.94 3.13 -22.30
CA ALA A 208 14.02 3.99 -23.02
C ALA A 208 14.33 4.02 -24.52
N GLY A 209 13.28 3.89 -25.33
CA GLY A 209 13.34 4.04 -26.78
C GLY A 209 13.39 5.50 -27.24
N PRO A 210 13.55 5.74 -28.56
CA PRO A 210 13.65 7.09 -29.12
C PRO A 210 12.39 7.96 -28.95
N HIS A 211 11.25 7.34 -28.68
CA HIS A 211 9.94 8.00 -28.58
C HIS A 211 9.36 7.98 -27.16
N ASP A 212 10.09 7.41 -26.20
CA ASP A 212 9.65 7.41 -24.82
C ASP A 212 9.74 8.82 -24.23
N ARG A 213 8.72 9.20 -23.47
CA ARG A 213 8.67 10.50 -22.84
C ARG A 213 9.71 10.60 -21.73
N ARG A 214 10.24 11.81 -21.56
CA ARG A 214 11.18 12.18 -20.52
C ARG A 214 10.52 13.22 -19.63
N ASN A 215 10.93 13.28 -18.37
CA ASN A 215 10.51 14.36 -17.47
C ASN A 215 11.15 15.70 -17.89
N ASP A 216 10.82 16.78 -17.18
CA ASP A 216 11.38 18.12 -17.42
C ASP A 216 12.91 18.18 -17.29
N ALA A 217 13.51 17.27 -16.51
CA ALA A 217 14.95 17.12 -16.37
C ALA A 217 15.61 16.31 -17.50
N GLY A 218 14.84 15.79 -18.47
CA GLY A 218 15.33 14.96 -19.56
C GLY A 218 15.66 13.52 -19.17
N GLU A 219 15.25 13.08 -17.98
CA GLU A 219 15.42 11.71 -17.51
C GLU A 219 14.28 10.82 -18.02
N ASP A 220 14.55 9.54 -18.20
CA ASP A 220 13.52 8.53 -18.45
C ASP A 220 13.15 7.81 -17.13
N LEU A 221 12.01 7.09 -17.15
CA LEU A 221 11.52 6.36 -15.97
C LEU A 221 12.58 5.45 -15.35
N ARG A 222 13.36 4.75 -16.19
CA ARG A 222 14.41 3.83 -15.73
C ARG A 222 15.50 4.57 -14.96
N HIS A 223 15.93 5.75 -15.41
CA HIS A 223 16.90 6.57 -14.69
C HIS A 223 16.39 6.98 -13.31
N VAL A 224 15.13 7.43 -13.22
CA VAL A 224 14.53 7.87 -11.95
C VAL A 224 14.35 6.68 -10.99
N GLN A 225 13.89 5.51 -11.48
CA GLN A 225 13.81 4.27 -10.69
C GLN A 225 15.17 3.84 -10.15
N LYS A 226 16.21 3.87 -10.98
CA LYS A 226 17.58 3.54 -10.57
C LYS A 226 18.11 4.46 -9.49
N LYS A 227 17.84 5.77 -9.61
CA LYS A 227 18.26 6.75 -8.60
C LYS A 227 17.62 6.47 -7.24
N ALA A 228 16.29 6.31 -7.20
CA ALA A 228 15.57 6.01 -5.97
C ALA A 228 16.01 4.68 -5.33
N ALA A 229 16.22 3.65 -6.16
CA ALA A 229 16.74 2.36 -5.72
C ALA A 229 18.16 2.47 -5.16
N GLN A 230 19.05 3.18 -5.86
CA GLN A 230 20.44 3.36 -5.47
C GLN A 230 20.57 4.14 -4.15
N GLU A 231 19.78 5.19 -3.94
CA GLU A 231 19.75 5.94 -2.68
C GLU A 231 19.36 5.02 -1.51
N THR A 232 18.34 4.18 -1.71
CA THR A 232 17.86 3.24 -0.68
C THR A 232 18.84 2.10 -0.43
N VAL A 233 19.34 1.46 -1.48
CA VAL A 233 20.30 0.36 -1.38
C VAL A 233 21.61 0.83 -0.78
N SER A 234 22.11 2.01 -1.17
CA SER A 234 23.37 2.55 -0.63
C SER A 234 23.29 2.79 0.88
N PHE A 235 22.15 3.28 1.37
CA PHE A 235 21.91 3.40 2.81
C PHE A 235 22.00 2.03 3.49
N LEU A 236 21.29 1.03 2.95
CA LEU A 236 21.23 -0.31 3.54
C LEU A 236 22.60 -0.99 3.53
N THR A 237 23.32 -0.95 2.42
CA THR A 237 24.65 -1.57 2.31
C THR A 237 25.74 -0.80 3.07
N THR A 238 25.49 0.45 3.46
CA THR A 238 26.41 1.22 4.31
C THR A 238 26.13 1.00 5.80
N HIS A 239 24.86 0.99 6.20
CA HIS A 239 24.48 1.08 7.61
C HIS A 239 23.87 -0.20 8.20
N VAL A 240 23.31 -1.07 7.36
CA VAL A 240 22.57 -2.27 7.80
C VAL A 240 23.32 -3.55 7.43
N TRP A 241 23.78 -3.66 6.19
CA TRP A 241 24.46 -4.83 5.64
C TRP A 241 25.80 -4.45 4.97
N PRO A 242 26.81 -3.98 5.74
CA PRO A 242 28.11 -3.63 5.21
C PRO A 242 28.76 -4.80 4.47
N GLY A 243 29.21 -4.55 3.24
CA GLY A 243 29.86 -5.54 2.39
C GLY A 243 28.92 -6.43 1.57
N ILE A 244 27.61 -6.25 1.68
CA ILE A 244 26.62 -6.93 0.83
C ILE A 244 26.33 -6.07 -0.40
N THR A 245 26.22 -6.74 -1.56
CA THR A 245 25.75 -6.13 -2.80
C THR A 245 24.33 -6.61 -3.08
N ILE A 246 23.39 -5.68 -3.20
CA ILE A 246 22.02 -5.96 -3.62
C ILE A 246 21.92 -5.65 -5.11
N GLU A 247 21.58 -6.67 -5.90
CA GLU A 247 21.42 -6.57 -7.35
C GLU A 247 19.98 -6.25 -7.75
N PRO A 248 19.75 -5.65 -8.93
CA PRO A 248 18.41 -5.49 -9.46
C PRO A 248 17.75 -6.85 -9.75
N VAL A 249 16.47 -6.95 -9.41
CA VAL A 249 15.64 -8.14 -9.62
C VAL A 249 15.20 -8.23 -11.09
N LEU A 250 14.71 -7.12 -11.66
CA LEU A 250 14.37 -7.03 -13.09
C LEU A 250 15.14 -5.86 -13.71
N ASP A 251 15.87 -6.14 -14.79
CA ASP A 251 16.58 -5.13 -15.58
C ASP A 251 16.62 -5.51 -17.07
N GLY A 252 16.77 -4.50 -17.92
CA GLY A 252 16.78 -4.64 -19.37
C GLY A 252 15.38 -4.97 -19.90
N HIS A 253 15.32 -5.90 -20.85
CA HIS A 253 14.06 -6.37 -21.43
C HIS A 253 13.59 -7.70 -20.80
N SER A 254 14.23 -8.17 -19.73
CA SER A 254 13.86 -9.41 -19.08
C SER A 254 12.58 -9.24 -18.25
N ILE A 255 11.68 -10.20 -18.37
CA ILE A 255 10.52 -10.35 -17.46
C ILE A 255 10.77 -11.41 -16.38
N MET A 256 11.93 -12.08 -16.42
CA MET A 256 12.30 -13.14 -15.49
C MET A 256 13.11 -12.54 -14.34
N PRO A 257 12.64 -12.62 -13.08
CA PRO A 257 13.36 -12.14 -11.91
C PRO A 257 14.71 -12.84 -11.75
N LYS A 258 15.75 -12.07 -11.46
CA LYS A 258 17.07 -12.58 -11.06
C LYS A 258 17.10 -12.79 -9.56
N GLN A 259 17.69 -13.90 -9.14
CA GLN A 259 17.99 -14.11 -7.73
C GLN A 259 19.19 -13.25 -7.32
N GLN A 260 19.20 -12.86 -6.05
CA GLN A 260 20.37 -12.25 -5.43
C GLN A 260 21.54 -13.25 -5.39
N ALA A 261 22.76 -12.75 -5.25
CA ALA A 261 23.96 -13.58 -5.11
C ALA A 261 23.86 -14.54 -3.90
N GLU A 262 24.57 -15.66 -3.98
CA GLU A 262 24.63 -16.66 -2.91
C GLU A 262 25.07 -16.02 -1.57
N GLY A 263 24.37 -16.31 -0.48
CA GLY A 263 24.64 -15.75 0.84
C GLY A 263 23.88 -14.46 1.17
N VAL A 264 23.46 -13.67 0.16
CA VAL A 264 22.75 -12.40 0.40
C VAL A 264 21.41 -12.65 1.08
N ARG A 265 20.67 -13.64 0.58
CA ARG A 265 19.36 -14.00 1.14
C ARG A 265 19.48 -14.47 2.58
N GLU A 266 20.50 -15.26 2.89
CA GLU A 266 20.76 -15.79 4.24
C GLU A 266 21.12 -14.68 5.23
N VAL A 267 21.92 -13.70 4.81
CA VAL A 267 22.25 -12.51 5.62
C VAL A 267 21.00 -11.68 5.90
N VAL A 268 20.20 -11.41 4.86
CA VAL A 268 18.95 -10.65 5.02
C VAL A 268 17.95 -11.42 5.89
N GLN A 269 17.83 -12.74 5.72
CA GLN A 269 17.01 -13.59 6.58
C GLN A 269 17.47 -13.53 8.03
N GLY A 270 18.78 -13.62 8.29
CA GLY A 270 19.35 -13.47 9.63
C GLY A 270 18.98 -12.13 10.26
N TRP A 271 19.04 -11.04 9.49
CA TRP A 271 18.61 -9.71 9.94
C TRP A 271 17.12 -9.67 10.29
N VAL A 272 16.25 -10.18 9.41
CA VAL A 272 14.80 -10.24 9.67
C VAL A 272 14.48 -11.05 10.93
N MET A 273 15.13 -12.20 11.10
CA MET A 273 14.92 -13.06 12.26
C MET A 273 15.40 -12.41 13.56
N GLY A 274 16.41 -11.53 13.49
CA GLY A 274 16.96 -10.80 14.64
C GLY A 274 16.20 -9.54 15.05
N LEU A 275 15.19 -9.10 14.27
CA LEU A 275 14.37 -7.94 14.62
C LEU A 275 13.58 -8.17 15.90
N ASP A 276 13.38 -7.14 16.71
CA ASP A 276 12.42 -7.23 17.80
C ASP A 276 10.97 -7.34 17.27
N ALA A 277 10.02 -7.63 18.14
CA ALA A 277 8.63 -7.85 17.75
C ALA A 277 7.93 -6.61 17.17
N TRP A 278 8.32 -5.40 17.61
CA TRP A 278 7.80 -4.14 17.08
C TRP A 278 8.40 -3.86 15.69
N GLU A 279 9.71 -4.10 15.55
CA GLU A 279 10.45 -3.94 14.31
C GLU A 279 9.94 -4.89 13.22
N ILE A 280 9.78 -6.20 13.52
CA ILE A 280 9.33 -7.18 12.52
C ILE A 280 7.85 -7.00 12.14
N ALA A 281 6.98 -6.59 13.08
CA ALA A 281 5.60 -6.22 12.76
C ALA A 281 5.55 -4.96 11.87
N GLY A 282 6.44 -4.00 12.14
CA GLY A 282 6.63 -2.82 11.30
C GLY A 282 7.11 -3.18 9.89
N LEU A 283 8.13 -4.05 9.79
CA LEU A 283 8.64 -4.57 8.53
C LEU A 283 7.54 -5.28 7.73
N GLU A 284 6.81 -6.21 8.35
CA GLU A 284 5.69 -6.94 7.71
C GLU A 284 4.71 -5.95 7.09
N ARG A 285 4.27 -4.95 7.86
CA ARG A 285 3.32 -3.93 7.38
C ARG A 285 3.89 -3.10 6.24
N ALA A 286 5.13 -2.61 6.36
CA ALA A 286 5.75 -1.76 5.36
C ALA A 286 5.99 -2.51 4.04
N VAL A 287 6.46 -3.75 4.10
CA VAL A 287 6.66 -4.61 2.92
C VAL A 287 5.34 -4.85 2.20
N LEU A 288 4.28 -5.18 2.94
CA LEU A 288 2.98 -5.45 2.33
C LEU A 288 2.34 -4.19 1.75
N ALA A 289 2.57 -3.01 2.34
CA ALA A 289 2.06 -1.74 1.83
C ALA A 289 2.81 -1.28 0.56
N GLY A 290 4.14 -1.17 0.63
CA GLY A 290 4.97 -0.65 -0.46
C GLY A 290 5.40 -1.67 -1.51
N LYS A 291 5.18 -2.97 -1.26
CA LYS A 291 5.64 -4.08 -2.12
C LYS A 291 7.16 -4.12 -2.35
N SER A 292 7.92 -3.46 -1.48
CA SER A 292 9.37 -3.38 -1.50
C SER A 292 9.92 -3.78 -0.13
N PHE A 293 10.77 -4.80 -0.12
CA PHE A 293 11.54 -5.20 1.04
C PHE A 293 12.59 -4.14 1.40
N VAL A 294 13.36 -3.65 0.44
CA VAL A 294 14.46 -2.71 0.69
C VAL A 294 13.95 -1.36 1.19
N ALA A 295 12.84 -0.84 0.65
CA ALA A 295 12.25 0.40 1.16
C ALA A 295 11.75 0.23 2.60
N ALA A 296 11.07 -0.88 2.89
CA ALA A 296 10.59 -1.20 4.24
C ALA A 296 11.74 -1.38 5.24
N ALA A 297 12.81 -2.08 4.83
CA ALA A 297 13.99 -2.27 5.65
C ALA A 297 14.66 -0.93 5.98
N ARG A 298 14.73 0.01 5.02
CA ARG A 298 15.25 1.36 5.25
C ARG A 298 14.41 2.12 6.27
N VAL A 299 13.07 2.12 6.11
CA VAL A 299 12.16 2.78 7.08
C VAL A 299 12.36 2.23 8.49
N VAL A 300 12.39 0.89 8.65
CA VAL A 300 12.58 0.26 9.97
C VAL A 300 13.96 0.59 10.53
N ALA A 301 15.02 0.45 9.72
CA ALA A 301 16.38 0.72 10.17
C ALA A 301 16.59 2.19 10.56
N GLU A 302 15.92 3.15 9.92
CA GLU A 302 16.15 4.56 10.22
C GLU A 302 15.33 5.08 11.41
N TRP A 303 14.11 4.56 11.58
CA TRP A 303 13.16 5.02 12.60
C TRP A 303 13.11 4.15 13.85
N SER A 304 13.60 2.92 13.83
CA SER A 304 13.54 2.05 15.00
C SER A 304 14.34 2.65 16.17
N GLU A 305 13.75 2.66 17.36
CA GLU A 305 14.50 2.88 18.61
C GLU A 305 15.16 1.60 19.16
N GLY A 306 14.83 0.46 18.55
CA GLY A 306 15.29 -0.87 18.91
C GLY A 306 16.70 -1.18 18.39
N PRO A 307 17.10 -2.46 18.43
CA PRO A 307 18.47 -2.89 18.15
C PRO A 307 18.96 -2.57 16.73
N VAL A 308 18.07 -2.52 15.73
CA VAL A 308 18.47 -2.24 14.34
C VAL A 308 18.39 -0.75 13.96
N GLY A 309 18.01 0.10 14.91
CA GLY A 309 17.92 1.54 14.74
C GLY A 309 19.27 2.19 14.43
N THR A 310 19.35 2.84 13.27
CA THR A 310 20.49 3.63 12.79
C THR A 310 20.34 5.13 13.07
N GLY A 311 19.18 5.57 13.58
CA GLY A 311 18.76 6.97 13.77
C GLY A 311 19.65 7.84 14.68
N ARG A 312 20.72 7.29 15.28
CA ARG A 312 21.78 8.07 15.95
C ARG A 312 22.90 8.53 15.01
N VAL A 313 22.98 7.97 13.80
CA VAL A 313 24.12 8.14 12.86
C VAL A 313 23.81 9.16 11.75
N VAL A 314 22.55 9.30 11.33
CA VAL A 314 22.17 10.18 10.21
C VAL A 314 21.47 11.43 10.74
N GLN A 315 22.20 12.53 10.87
CA GLN A 315 21.67 13.84 11.31
C GLN A 315 20.96 14.65 10.20
N ALA A 316 21.00 14.18 8.94
CA ALA A 316 20.50 14.91 7.78
C ALA A 316 19.42 14.10 7.04
N GLY A 317 18.18 14.59 7.09
CA GLY A 317 17.02 14.08 6.33
C GLY A 317 16.64 12.63 6.64
N HIS A 318 15.56 12.41 7.40
CA HIS A 318 15.01 11.06 7.58
C HIS A 318 14.19 10.66 6.35
N PHE A 319 14.38 9.44 5.84
CA PHE A 319 13.51 8.74 4.90
C PHE A 319 12.21 8.36 5.62
N GLY A 320 11.23 9.25 5.53
CA GLY A 320 9.93 9.15 6.18
C GLY A 320 8.94 8.26 5.43
N ALA A 321 7.68 8.32 5.88
CA ALA A 321 6.58 7.59 5.26
C ALA A 321 6.27 8.12 3.86
N GLU A 322 6.37 9.44 3.68
CA GLU A 322 6.19 10.15 2.42
C GLU A 322 7.27 9.76 1.41
N ASP A 323 8.55 9.80 1.82
CA ASP A 323 9.67 9.42 0.95
C ASP A 323 9.58 7.94 0.52
N ALA A 324 9.23 7.06 1.47
CA ALA A 324 9.03 5.65 1.19
C ALA A 324 7.83 5.40 0.26
N SER A 325 6.73 6.15 0.42
CA SER A 325 5.59 6.06 -0.48
C SER A 325 5.89 6.60 -1.86
N GLU A 326 6.68 7.67 -1.97
CA GLU A 326 7.11 8.22 -3.26
C GLU A 326 8.02 7.23 -3.99
N ALA A 327 9.01 6.67 -3.29
CA ALA A 327 9.92 5.68 -3.85
C ALA A 327 9.20 4.41 -4.35
N THR A 328 8.23 3.91 -3.57
CA THR A 328 7.49 2.69 -3.92
C THR A 328 6.36 2.93 -4.93
N GLY A 329 5.82 4.15 -4.99
CA GLY A 329 4.78 4.57 -5.92
C GLY A 329 5.31 5.24 -7.20
N LEU A 330 6.63 5.28 -7.39
CA LEU A 330 7.31 6.09 -8.40
C LEU A 330 6.77 5.90 -9.81
N GLU A 331 6.59 4.65 -10.24
CA GLU A 331 6.08 4.36 -11.58
C GLU A 331 4.61 4.79 -11.74
N VAL A 332 3.78 4.64 -10.71
CA VAL A 332 2.38 5.09 -10.75
C VAL A 332 2.33 6.62 -10.85
N ALA A 333 3.15 7.33 -10.07
CA ALA A 333 3.26 8.79 -10.13
C ALA A 333 3.74 9.25 -11.51
N TRP A 334 4.75 8.59 -12.06
CA TRP A 334 5.24 8.86 -13.43
C TRP A 334 4.13 8.69 -14.46
N GLN A 335 3.40 7.57 -14.43
CA GLN A 335 2.31 7.30 -15.36
C GLN A 335 1.16 8.31 -15.22
N ALA A 336 0.81 8.69 -13.99
CA ALA A 336 -0.23 9.67 -13.71
C ALA A 336 0.14 11.07 -14.22
N GLU A 337 1.40 11.48 -14.12
CA GLU A 337 1.87 12.73 -14.72
C GLU A 337 1.72 12.73 -16.25
N GLN A 338 2.00 11.59 -16.89
CA GLN A 338 1.98 11.48 -18.35
C GLN A 338 0.59 11.29 -18.95
N TRP A 339 -0.29 10.59 -18.25
CA TRP A 339 -1.58 10.12 -18.77
C TRP A 339 -2.79 10.57 -17.96
N GLY A 340 -2.57 11.33 -16.89
CA GLY A 340 -3.60 11.73 -15.95
C GLY A 340 -3.78 10.72 -14.82
N GLU A 341 -4.18 11.23 -13.66
CA GLU A 341 -4.49 10.43 -12.49
C GLU A 341 -5.87 9.77 -12.65
N VAL A 342 -5.98 8.51 -12.20
CA VAL A 342 -7.28 7.83 -12.10
C VAL A 342 -7.85 8.12 -10.72
N GLU A 343 -8.84 9.02 -10.67
CA GLU A 343 -9.57 9.39 -9.46
C GLU A 343 -10.16 8.16 -8.76
N ASP A 344 -10.25 8.21 -7.43
CA ASP A 344 -10.72 7.14 -6.54
C ASP A 344 -9.87 5.84 -6.57
N THR A 345 -8.74 5.83 -7.27
CA THR A 345 -7.83 4.66 -7.36
C THR A 345 -6.41 5.04 -6.98
N HIS A 346 -5.74 5.88 -7.77
CA HIS A 346 -4.33 6.21 -7.55
C HIS A 346 -4.15 7.07 -6.30
N ASP A 347 -4.99 8.08 -6.14
CA ASP A 347 -5.00 9.01 -5.02
C ASP A 347 -5.30 8.30 -3.69
N VAL A 348 -6.35 7.48 -3.65
CA VAL A 348 -6.75 6.72 -2.46
C VAL A 348 -5.67 5.72 -2.07
N ASN A 349 -5.10 5.02 -3.06
CA ASN A 349 -4.03 4.06 -2.79
C ASN A 349 -2.76 4.75 -2.26
N GLN A 350 -2.37 5.89 -2.83
CA GLN A 350 -1.22 6.65 -2.35
C GLN A 350 -1.40 7.09 -0.90
N GLU A 351 -2.54 7.69 -0.58
CA GLU A 351 -2.86 8.12 0.79
C GLU A 351 -2.92 6.93 1.76
N ASP A 352 -3.41 5.76 1.31
CA ASP A 352 -3.42 4.56 2.13
C ASP A 352 -2.02 3.98 2.38
N VAL A 353 -1.14 3.99 1.38
CA VAL A 353 0.27 3.56 1.52
C VAL A 353 1.01 4.48 2.49
N ILE A 354 0.89 5.81 2.34
CA ILE A 354 1.48 6.78 3.28
C ILE A 354 0.95 6.53 4.69
N ARG A 355 -0.36 6.35 4.86
CA ARG A 355 -0.98 6.04 6.16
C ARG A 355 -0.42 4.75 6.77
N GLN A 356 -0.23 3.70 5.98
CA GLN A 356 0.33 2.43 6.45
C GLN A 356 1.80 2.57 6.82
N LEU A 357 2.61 3.25 6.03
CA LEU A 357 4.03 3.50 6.33
C LEU A 357 4.21 4.43 7.53
N GLY A 358 3.37 5.46 7.66
CA GLY A 358 3.35 6.34 8.84
C GLY A 358 2.99 5.58 10.13
N SER A 359 2.10 4.58 10.03
CA SER A 359 1.80 3.70 11.17
C SER A 359 3.01 2.86 11.59
N VAL A 360 3.88 2.47 10.65
CA VAL A 360 5.13 1.76 10.93
C VAL A 360 6.12 2.68 11.64
N VAL A 361 6.29 3.91 11.16
CA VAL A 361 7.15 4.91 11.82
C VAL A 361 6.74 5.09 13.27
N LEU A 362 5.44 5.27 13.56
CA LEU A 362 4.94 5.39 14.93
C LEU A 362 5.18 4.13 15.78
N LEU A 363 5.08 2.94 15.18
CA LEU A 363 5.26 1.66 15.86
C LEU A 363 6.71 1.47 16.32
N VAL A 364 7.68 1.68 15.42
CA VAL A 364 9.09 1.37 15.66
C VAL A 364 9.83 2.50 16.38
N SER A 365 9.37 3.74 16.23
CA SER A 365 9.95 4.90 16.90
C SER A 365 9.70 4.92 18.40
N GLY A 366 10.53 5.67 19.11
CA GLY A 366 10.28 6.06 20.49
C GLY A 366 11.40 6.97 21.01
N THR A 367 11.48 7.10 22.33
CA THR A 367 12.40 8.02 23.02
C THR A 367 13.81 7.45 23.20
N GLY A 368 14.04 6.18 22.85
CA GLY A 368 15.34 5.51 22.99
C GLY A 368 15.79 5.31 24.43
N LYS A 369 14.92 5.61 25.41
CA LYS A 369 15.12 5.33 26.84
C LYS A 369 14.49 3.99 27.14
N GLN A 370 15.30 2.92 27.17
CA GLN A 370 14.85 1.71 27.84
C GLN A 370 14.75 2.00 29.35
N PRO A 371 13.65 1.63 30.03
CA PRO A 371 13.67 1.58 31.48
C PRO A 371 14.66 0.46 31.86
N TYR A 372 15.60 0.83 32.74
CA TYR A 372 16.58 -0.06 33.34
C TYR A 372 15.94 -1.26 34.04
#